data_AF-A0A258BX75-F1
#
_entry.id   AF-A0A258BX75-F1
#
_cell.length_a   1.000
_cell.length_b   1.000
_cell.length_c   1.000
_cell.angle_alpha   90.00
_cell.angle_beta   90.00
_cell.angle_gamma   90.00
#
_symmetry.space_group_name_H-M   'P 1'
#
loop_
_entity.id
_entity.type
_entity.pdbx_description
1 polymer ?
#
loop_
_entity_poly.entity_id
_entity_poly.type
_entity_poly.pdbx_seq_one_letter_code
_entity_poly.pdbx_strand_id
1 'polypeptide(L)'
;MALLSGCAGSLIPPSTGVPVGQSPIGQGATLPPASTPASPGPPLTPTEPVPVAAGDNALGAGLVPGPAVAELVRQNERTRAALTAFRLSCPSLMRRADPSGLTRGQDWANACAAASSWPEDSAADFFSRYFEAAQVGDGSALATGYYEPEIAGSRTRSAG
;
A
#
# COMPACT_ATOMS: atom_id res chain seq x y z
N MET A 1 28.79 -34.55 6.89
CA MET A 1 27.71 -35.55 7.00
C MET A 1 26.57 -34.88 7.75
N ALA A 2 25.41 -34.75 7.10
CA ALA A 2 24.18 -34.16 7.63
C ALA A 2 23.76 -34.83 8.96
N LEU A 3 22.97 -34.19 9.84
CA LEU A 3 21.51 -34.08 9.70
C LEU A 3 20.95 -32.94 10.60
N LEU A 4 19.99 -32.19 10.05
CA LEU A 4 18.98 -31.42 10.79
C LEU A 4 18.01 -32.38 11.52
N SER A 5 17.42 -31.97 12.64
CA SER A 5 15.96 -32.02 12.83
C SER A 5 15.55 -31.38 14.16
N GLY A 6 14.54 -30.50 14.08
CA GLY A 6 13.74 -30.09 15.23
C GLY A 6 12.62 -31.08 15.55
N CYS A 7 12.04 -30.88 16.75
CA CYS A 7 10.76 -31.32 17.33
C CYS A 7 10.62 -30.47 18.61
N ALA A 8 9.50 -29.97 19.10
CA ALA A 8 8.09 -29.96 18.75
C ALA A 8 7.49 -28.76 19.54
N GLY A 9 6.32 -28.25 19.17
CA GLY A 9 5.14 -28.65 19.93
C GLY A 9 3.92 -27.84 19.54
N SER A 10 2.98 -28.53 18.90
CA SER A 10 1.61 -28.12 18.68
C SER A 10 0.92 -27.74 19.98
N LEU A 11 0.27 -26.58 20.00
CA LEU A 11 -0.83 -26.25 20.89
C LEU A 11 -2.00 -25.76 20.04
N ILE A 12 -2.79 -26.69 19.52
CA ILE A 12 -4.14 -26.42 19.02
C ILE A 12 -5.09 -27.30 19.84
N PRO A 13 -6.02 -26.74 20.62
CA PRO A 13 -7.01 -27.50 21.37
C PRO A 13 -8.06 -28.13 20.43
N PRO A 14 -8.65 -29.28 20.80
CA PRO A 14 -9.64 -29.96 19.96
C PRO A 14 -10.98 -29.21 19.95
N SER A 15 -11.47 -28.84 18.76
CA SER A 15 -12.85 -28.41 18.57
C SER A 15 -13.78 -29.62 18.54
N THR A 16 -14.77 -29.62 19.42
CA THR A 16 -15.89 -30.58 19.45
C THR A 16 -16.62 -30.59 18.10
N GLY A 17 -16.71 -31.76 17.49
CA GLY A 17 -17.23 -31.96 16.13
C GLY A 17 -18.71 -31.60 15.98
N VAL A 18 -19.01 -30.89 14.88
CA VAL A 18 -20.35 -30.81 14.29
C VAL A 18 -20.43 -31.91 13.23
N PRO A 19 -21.51 -32.73 13.17
CA PRO A 19 -21.63 -33.74 12.13
C PRO A 19 -21.76 -33.07 10.76
N VAL A 20 -20.78 -33.32 9.89
CA VAL A 20 -20.80 -32.90 8.49
C VAL A 20 -21.84 -33.76 7.76
N GLY A 21 -22.91 -33.14 7.28
CA GLY A 21 -23.87 -33.78 6.38
C GLY A 21 -23.16 -34.26 5.12
N GLN A 22 -23.24 -35.55 4.83
CA GLN A 22 -22.69 -36.14 3.61
C GLN A 22 -23.45 -35.61 2.40
N SER A 23 -22.79 -34.80 1.56
CA SER A 23 -23.31 -34.50 0.23
C SER A 23 -23.09 -35.71 -0.69
N PRO A 24 -24.06 -36.08 -1.55
CA PRO A 24 -23.92 -37.21 -2.45
C PRO A 24 -22.81 -36.95 -3.48
N ILE A 25 -21.99 -37.97 -3.72
CA ILE A 25 -20.87 -37.96 -4.66
C ILE A 25 -21.45 -37.92 -6.09
N GLY A 26 -21.45 -36.74 -6.70
CA GLY A 26 -21.73 -36.56 -8.13
C GLY A 26 -20.55 -37.06 -8.96
N GLN A 27 -20.82 -37.99 -9.86
CA GLN A 27 -19.84 -38.62 -10.74
C GLN A 27 -19.32 -37.64 -11.81
N GLY A 28 -18.00 -37.58 -11.96
CA GLY A 28 -17.30 -37.26 -13.22
C GLY A 28 -17.54 -35.90 -13.86
N ALA A 29 -16.87 -34.85 -13.37
CA ALA A 29 -16.63 -33.65 -14.16
C ALA A 29 -15.26 -33.74 -14.83
N THR A 30 -15.23 -33.78 -16.16
CA THR A 30 -14.02 -33.62 -16.98
C THR A 30 -13.37 -32.27 -16.66
N LEU A 31 -12.14 -32.30 -16.15
CA LEU A 31 -11.36 -31.09 -15.84
C LEU A 31 -11.08 -30.32 -17.15
N PRO A 32 -11.37 -29.01 -17.23
CA PRO A 32 -10.91 -28.19 -18.35
C PRO A 32 -9.36 -28.11 -18.36
N PRO A 33 -8.74 -27.91 -19.54
CA PRO A 33 -7.28 -27.80 -19.64
C PRO A 33 -6.76 -26.63 -18.80
N ALA A 34 -5.56 -26.81 -18.27
CA ALA A 34 -4.88 -25.86 -17.40
C ALA A 34 -4.82 -24.46 -18.05
N SER A 35 -5.27 -23.44 -17.32
CA SER A 35 -5.13 -22.03 -17.70
C SER A 35 -3.65 -21.66 -17.73
N THR A 36 -3.16 -21.25 -18.91
CA THR A 36 -1.82 -20.69 -19.08
C THR A 36 -1.68 -19.39 -18.27
N PRO A 37 -0.54 -19.12 -17.61
CA PRO A 37 -0.29 -17.84 -16.97
C PRO A 37 -0.41 -16.70 -17.98
N ALA A 38 -1.13 -15.64 -17.63
CA ALA A 38 -1.24 -14.45 -18.46
C ALA A 38 0.16 -13.83 -18.66
N SER A 39 0.52 -13.55 -19.92
CA SER A 39 1.72 -12.80 -20.24
C SER A 39 1.61 -11.39 -19.65
N PRO A 40 2.69 -10.81 -19.07
CA PRO A 40 2.67 -9.43 -18.60
C PRO A 40 2.20 -8.49 -19.71
N GLY A 41 1.21 -7.66 -19.40
CA GLY A 41 0.75 -6.62 -20.31
C GLY A 41 1.87 -5.60 -20.59
N PRO A 42 1.80 -4.88 -21.73
CA PRO A 42 2.74 -3.81 -22.01
C PRO A 42 2.71 -2.75 -20.90
N PRO A 43 3.83 -2.04 -20.65
CA PRO A 43 3.86 -0.94 -19.69
C PRO A 43 2.78 0.08 -20.07
N LEU A 44 1.96 0.48 -19.10
CA LEU A 44 1.01 1.57 -19.29
C LEU A 44 1.81 2.83 -19.64
N THR A 45 1.64 3.32 -20.88
CA THR A 45 2.12 4.64 -21.28
C THR A 45 1.45 5.71 -20.41
N PRO A 46 2.19 6.69 -19.87
CA PRO A 46 1.57 7.80 -19.14
C PRO A 46 0.55 8.50 -20.05
N THR A 47 -0.73 8.36 -19.71
CA THR A 47 -1.82 9.08 -20.39
C THR A 47 -1.70 10.57 -20.07
N GLU A 48 -1.85 11.41 -21.09
CA GLU A 48 -1.96 12.87 -20.96
C GLU A 48 -3.08 13.24 -19.97
N PRO A 49 -2.96 14.32 -19.17
CA PRO A 49 -4.00 14.67 -18.20
C PRO A 49 -5.33 14.92 -18.92
N VAL A 50 -6.30 14.02 -18.72
CA VAL A 50 -7.68 14.22 -19.15
C VAL A 50 -8.25 15.39 -18.34
N PRO A 51 -9.03 16.31 -18.95
CA PRO A 51 -9.71 17.36 -18.20
C PRO A 51 -10.57 16.72 -17.10
N VAL A 52 -10.23 17.05 -15.86
CA VAL A 52 -10.87 16.51 -14.65
C VAL A 52 -12.27 17.09 -14.51
N ALA A 53 -13.28 16.23 -14.45
CA ALA A 53 -14.61 16.69 -14.06
C ALA A 53 -14.58 17.10 -12.58
N ALA A 54 -15.47 18.01 -12.20
CA ALA A 54 -15.58 18.45 -10.80
C ALA A 54 -15.82 17.23 -9.90
N GLY A 55 -14.93 17.01 -8.93
CA GLY A 55 -14.98 15.89 -7.98
C GLY A 55 -14.18 14.63 -8.35
N ASP A 56 -13.59 14.53 -9.54
CA ASP A 56 -12.82 13.31 -9.93
C ASP A 56 -11.48 13.18 -9.20
N ASN A 57 -10.91 14.31 -8.76
CA ASN A 57 -9.66 14.34 -8.00
C ASN A 57 -9.59 15.60 -7.11
N ALA A 58 -8.50 15.72 -6.34
CA ALA A 58 -8.31 16.84 -5.41
C ALA A 58 -8.33 18.22 -6.09
N LEU A 59 -7.80 18.35 -7.32
CA LEU A 59 -7.90 19.61 -8.08
C LEU A 59 -9.36 19.94 -8.43
N GLY A 60 -10.09 18.97 -8.97
CA GLY A 60 -11.50 19.15 -9.35
C GLY A 60 -12.43 19.33 -8.14
N ALA A 61 -12.04 18.85 -6.96
CA ALA A 61 -12.76 19.06 -5.69
C ALA A 61 -12.46 20.42 -5.04
N GLY A 62 -11.39 21.10 -5.46
CA GLY A 62 -10.91 22.33 -4.86
C GLY A 62 -9.95 22.09 -3.69
N LEU A 63 -9.01 23.02 -3.52
CA LEU A 63 -8.02 23.03 -2.45
C LEU A 63 -8.06 24.37 -1.71
N VAL A 64 -8.01 24.31 -0.39
CA VAL A 64 -7.77 25.48 0.48
C VAL A 64 -6.60 25.20 1.42
N PRO A 65 -5.89 26.23 1.91
CA PRO A 65 -4.85 26.03 2.91
C PRO A 65 -5.41 25.29 4.14
N GLY A 66 -4.72 24.25 4.59
CA GLY A 66 -5.04 23.52 5.82
C GLY A 66 -4.39 24.13 7.07
N PRO A 67 -4.62 23.54 8.25
CA PRO A 67 -3.92 23.91 9.48
C PRO A 67 -2.40 23.73 9.35
N ALA A 68 -1.62 24.39 10.21
CA ALA A 68 -0.18 24.19 10.22
C ALA A 68 0.15 22.70 10.49
N VAL A 69 1.15 22.16 9.79
CA VAL A 69 1.52 20.74 9.94
C VAL A 69 1.93 20.39 11.38
N ALA A 70 2.49 21.37 12.11
CA ALA A 70 2.79 21.24 13.55
C ALA A 70 1.56 20.97 14.43
N GLU A 71 0.36 21.41 14.01
CA GLU A 71 -0.90 21.13 14.70
C GLU A 71 -1.42 19.71 14.42
N LEU A 72 -1.03 19.13 13.27
CA LEU A 72 -1.49 17.82 12.80
C LEU A 72 -0.57 16.68 13.23
N VAL A 73 0.74 16.93 13.29
CA VAL A 73 1.78 15.90 13.48
C VAL A 73 2.48 16.10 14.81
N ARG A 74 2.32 15.11 15.70
CA ARG A 74 3.09 15.02 16.94
C ARG A 74 4.27 14.09 16.79
N GLN A 75 5.35 14.32 17.55
CA GLN A 75 6.48 13.40 17.60
C GLN A 75 6.07 12.10 18.31
N ASN A 76 6.10 10.98 17.60
CA ASN A 76 5.76 9.64 18.11
C ASN A 76 6.29 8.55 17.16
N GLU A 77 6.06 7.28 17.50
CA GLU A 77 6.50 6.13 16.69
C GLU A 77 5.97 6.14 15.25
N ARG A 78 4.71 6.55 15.05
CA ARG A 78 4.11 6.61 13.71
C ARG A 78 4.78 7.68 12.86
N THR A 79 5.11 8.83 13.45
CA THR A 79 5.81 9.91 12.75
C THR A 79 7.24 9.52 12.40
N ARG A 80 7.92 8.77 13.28
CA ARG A 80 9.23 8.16 13.00
C ARG A 80 9.15 7.18 11.83
N ALA A 81 8.19 6.26 11.86
CA ALA A 81 7.93 5.34 10.76
C ALA A 81 7.57 6.06 9.44
N ALA A 82 6.81 7.16 9.51
CA ALA A 82 6.45 7.97 8.35
C ALA A 82 7.67 8.62 7.69
N LEU A 83 8.63 9.14 8.45
CA LEU A 83 9.89 9.66 7.90
C LEU A 83 10.69 8.56 7.20
N THR A 84 10.75 7.37 7.79
CA THR A 84 11.40 6.19 7.17
C THR A 84 10.71 5.78 5.87
N ALA A 85 9.38 5.72 5.85
CA ALA A 85 8.61 5.45 4.63
C ALA A 85 8.78 6.53 3.55
N PHE A 86 8.84 7.81 3.96
CA PHE A 86 9.05 8.93 3.06
C PHE A 86 10.41 8.82 2.35
N ARG A 87 11.48 8.47 3.08
CA ARG A 87 12.81 8.21 2.49
C ARG A 87 12.78 7.16 1.39
N LEU A 88 12.07 6.06 1.60
CA LEU A 88 11.92 4.99 0.60
C LEU A 88 11.19 5.48 -0.65
N SER A 89 10.32 6.49 -0.51
CA SER A 89 9.51 7.04 -1.60
C SER A 89 10.28 8.05 -2.46
N CYS A 90 11.31 8.71 -1.92
CA CYS A 90 12.05 9.80 -2.59
C CYS A 90 12.52 9.50 -4.03
N PRO A 91 13.15 8.34 -4.34
CA PRO A 91 13.58 8.03 -5.71
C PRO A 91 12.40 7.97 -6.70
N SER A 92 11.23 7.54 -6.24
CA SER A 92 10.02 7.48 -7.06
C SER A 92 9.36 8.85 -7.19
N LEU A 93 9.26 9.62 -6.09
CA LEU A 93 8.66 10.96 -6.08
C LEU A 93 9.37 11.93 -7.03
N MET A 94 10.71 11.92 -7.02
CA MET A 94 11.49 12.83 -7.88
C MET A 94 11.45 12.46 -9.36
N ARG A 95 11.21 11.18 -9.70
CA ARG A 95 11.23 10.69 -11.08
C ARG A 95 9.86 10.67 -11.75
N ARG A 96 8.79 10.43 -10.99
CA ARG A 96 7.44 10.27 -11.54
C ARG A 96 6.84 11.62 -11.90
N ALA A 97 6.16 11.67 -13.04
CA ALA A 97 5.25 12.77 -13.35
C ALA A 97 3.97 12.59 -12.52
N ASP A 98 3.54 13.64 -11.83
CA ASP A 98 2.28 13.67 -11.10
C ASP A 98 1.14 13.99 -12.07
N PRO A 99 0.26 13.02 -12.41
CA PRO A 99 -0.83 13.24 -13.36
C PRO A 99 -1.92 14.17 -12.81
N SER A 100 -1.95 14.38 -11.48
CA SER A 100 -2.86 15.37 -10.90
C SER A 100 -2.41 16.79 -11.21
N GLY A 101 -1.14 17.03 -11.50
CA GLY A 101 -0.60 18.38 -11.73
C GLY A 101 -0.45 19.22 -10.45
N LEU A 102 -0.69 18.65 -9.27
CA LEU A 102 -0.52 19.34 -7.98
C LEU A 102 0.93 19.56 -7.60
N THR A 103 1.80 18.65 -8.00
CA THR A 103 3.23 18.71 -7.71
C THR A 103 4.05 18.36 -8.94
N ARG A 104 5.35 18.62 -8.87
CA ARG A 104 6.37 18.19 -9.84
C ARG A 104 7.50 17.49 -9.08
N GLY A 105 8.24 16.62 -9.77
CA GLY A 105 9.37 15.91 -9.16
C GLY A 105 10.37 16.83 -8.44
N GLN A 106 10.59 18.04 -8.98
CA GLN A 106 11.51 19.02 -8.40
C GLN A 106 11.01 19.64 -7.09
N ASP A 107 9.69 19.68 -6.85
CA ASP A 107 9.11 20.22 -5.61
C ASP A 107 9.52 19.35 -4.40
N TRP A 108 9.80 18.07 -4.65
CA TRP A 108 10.25 17.11 -3.64
C TRP A 108 11.75 17.18 -3.31
N ALA A 109 12.55 17.87 -4.12
CA ALA A 109 14.02 17.79 -4.03
C ALA A 109 14.57 18.23 -2.67
N ASN A 110 14.08 19.35 -2.12
CA ASN A 110 14.54 19.88 -0.83
C ASN A 110 14.16 18.97 0.33
N ALA A 111 12.92 18.48 0.35
CA ALA A 111 12.44 17.55 1.38
C ALA A 111 13.21 16.23 1.34
N CYS A 112 13.46 15.69 0.14
CA CYS A 112 14.21 14.44 -0.01
C CYS A 112 15.70 14.56 0.33
N ALA A 113 16.34 15.68 -0.02
CA ALA A 113 17.72 15.95 0.39
C ALA A 113 17.83 16.00 1.92
N ALA A 114 16.93 16.72 2.58
CA ALA A 114 16.89 16.83 4.04
C ALA A 114 16.56 15.49 4.72
N ALA A 115 15.60 14.74 4.18
CA ALA A 115 15.17 13.46 4.74
C ALA A 115 16.32 12.45 4.84
N SER A 116 17.27 12.47 3.90
CA SER A 116 18.38 11.50 3.83
C SER A 116 19.17 11.33 5.14
N SER A 117 19.30 12.39 5.94
CA SER A 117 20.05 12.40 7.20
C SER A 117 19.25 12.90 8.41
N TRP A 118 17.97 13.23 8.24
CA TRP A 118 17.16 13.81 9.33
C TRP A 118 17.02 12.88 10.55
N PRO A 119 17.22 13.33 11.79
CA PRO A 119 17.05 12.47 12.96
C PRO A 119 15.59 12.06 13.17
N GLU A 120 15.33 10.76 13.32
CA GLU A 120 13.98 10.24 13.57
C GLU A 120 13.37 10.80 14.87
N ASP A 121 14.18 11.06 15.90
CA ASP A 121 13.75 11.68 17.15
C ASP A 121 13.15 13.09 16.98
N SER A 122 13.38 13.72 15.82
CA SER A 122 12.82 15.02 15.41
C SER A 122 11.99 14.94 14.13
N ALA A 123 11.39 13.77 13.83
CA ALA A 123 10.61 13.56 12.62
C ALA A 123 9.41 14.53 12.47
N ALA A 124 8.75 14.93 13.56
CA ALA A 124 7.70 15.94 13.50
C ALA A 124 8.22 17.29 12.98
N ASP A 125 9.42 17.70 13.37
CA ASP A 125 10.05 18.94 12.89
C ASP A 125 10.35 18.87 11.39
N PHE A 126 10.69 17.69 10.87
CA PHE A 126 10.86 17.49 9.43
C PHE A 126 9.56 17.81 8.69
N PHE A 127 8.44 17.18 9.08
CA PHE A 127 7.16 17.42 8.42
C PHE A 127 6.71 18.87 8.57
N SER A 128 6.88 19.47 9.74
CA SER A 128 6.54 20.88 9.96
C SER A 128 7.35 21.86 9.11
N ARG A 129 8.59 21.52 8.72
CA ARG A 129 9.49 22.41 7.97
C ARG A 129 9.37 22.28 6.46
N TYR A 130 9.10 21.07 5.97
CA TYR A 130 9.17 20.76 4.54
C TYR A 130 7.80 20.51 3.90
N PHE A 131 6.72 20.55 4.68
CA PHE A 131 5.37 20.31 4.19
C PHE A 131 4.42 21.40 4.65
N GLU A 132 3.40 21.61 3.83
CA GLU A 132 2.20 22.37 4.17
C GLU A 132 0.99 21.45 4.02
N ALA A 133 -0.06 21.74 4.78
CA ALA A 133 -1.33 21.01 4.64
C ALA A 133 -2.21 21.73 3.62
N ALA A 134 -2.86 20.95 2.76
CA ALA A 134 -3.94 21.41 1.92
C ALA A 134 -5.21 20.62 2.27
N GLN A 135 -6.30 21.32 2.54
CA GLN A 135 -7.61 20.70 2.70
C GLN A 135 -8.25 20.53 1.32
N VAL A 136 -8.73 19.31 1.05
CA VAL A 136 -9.44 18.95 -0.17
C VAL A 136 -10.93 19.11 0.04
N GLY A 137 -11.61 19.82 -0.87
CA GLY A 137 -13.06 20.06 -0.79
C GLY A 137 -13.50 20.63 0.56
N ASP A 138 -14.58 20.07 1.11
CA ASP A 138 -15.11 20.43 2.43
C ASP A 138 -14.40 19.73 3.60
N GLY A 139 -13.36 18.93 3.32
CA GLY A 139 -12.63 18.12 4.31
C GLY A 139 -13.32 16.79 4.66
N SER A 140 -14.46 16.47 4.07
CA SER A 140 -15.15 15.19 4.26
C SER A 140 -14.49 14.09 3.42
N ALA A 141 -14.26 12.91 4.02
CA ALA A 141 -13.68 11.77 3.31
C ALA A 141 -14.20 10.42 3.85
N LEU A 142 -14.16 9.40 3.00
CA LEU A 142 -14.41 8.00 3.37
C LEU A 142 -13.07 7.25 3.42
N ALA A 143 -12.68 6.75 4.59
CA ALA A 143 -11.49 5.92 4.75
C ALA A 143 -11.84 4.43 4.70
N THR A 144 -11.29 3.71 3.72
CA THR A 144 -11.39 2.25 3.60
C THR A 144 -10.03 1.59 3.86
N GLY A 145 -10.01 0.26 4.04
CA GLY A 145 -8.79 -0.50 4.27
C GLY A 145 -8.51 -1.49 3.15
N TYR A 146 -7.23 -1.65 2.82
CA TYR A 146 -6.70 -2.72 1.96
C TYR A 146 -5.61 -3.48 2.71
N TYR A 147 -5.44 -4.76 2.40
CA TYR A 147 -4.34 -5.58 2.87
C TYR A 147 -3.88 -6.52 1.75
N GLU A 148 -2.61 -6.92 1.79
CA GLU A 148 -2.09 -7.96 0.90
C GLU A 148 -2.31 -9.32 1.60
N PRO A 149 -3.16 -10.22 1.05
CA PRO A 149 -3.45 -11.48 1.70
C PRO A 149 -2.28 -12.45 1.60
N GLU A 150 -2.06 -13.22 2.67
CA GLU A 150 -1.14 -14.34 2.65
C GLU A 150 -1.86 -15.61 2.17
N ILE A 151 -1.38 -16.20 1.07
CA ILE A 151 -1.97 -17.40 0.47
C ILE A 151 -0.89 -18.47 0.36
N ALA A 152 -1.12 -19.63 0.99
CA ALA A 152 -0.27 -20.80 0.80
C ALA A 152 -0.38 -21.30 -0.64
N GLY A 153 0.73 -21.22 -1.39
CA GLY A 153 0.81 -21.64 -2.78
C GLY A 153 1.75 -22.82 -2.97
N SER A 154 1.56 -23.59 -4.05
CA SER A 154 2.52 -24.59 -4.53
C SER A 154 2.94 -24.26 -5.95
N ARG A 155 4.24 -24.40 -6.25
CA ARG A 155 4.76 -24.33 -7.63
C ARG A 155 4.47 -25.61 -8.43
N THR A 156 4.16 -26.72 -7.75
CA THR A 156 3.84 -28.01 -8.36
C THR A 156 2.36 -28.31 -8.17
N ARG A 157 1.66 -28.71 -9.24
CA ARG A 157 0.26 -29.12 -9.16
C ARG A 157 0.13 -30.42 -8.37
N SER A 158 -0.77 -30.43 -7.39
CA SER A 158 -1.18 -31.64 -6.65
C SER A 158 -2.70 -31.80 -6.73
N ALA A 159 -3.20 -33.00 -6.43
CA ALA A 159 -4.63 -33.19 -6.22
C ALA A 159 -5.08 -32.32 -5.04
N GLY A 160 -6.21 -31.63 -5.21
CA GLY A 160 -6.83 -30.82 -4.17
C GLY A 160 -7.66 -31.65 -3.21
#